data_AF-W4LCY7-F1
#
_entry.id   AF-W4LCY7-F1
#
_cell.length_a   1.000
_cell.length_b   1.000
_cell.length_c   1.000
_cell.angle_alpha   90.00
_cell.angle_beta   90.00
_cell.angle_gamma   90.00
#
_symmetry.space_group_name_H-M   'P 1'
#
loop_
_entity.id
_entity.type
_entity.pdbx_description
1 polymer ?
#
loop_
_entity_poly.entity_id
_entity_poly.type
_entity_poly.pdbx_seq_one_letter_code
_entity_poly.pdbx_strand_id
1 'polypeptide(L)' 'MTSTVLPTTVIGSYALPSWLWLARDAMVTGRYGPTDIAETLEDATRIALQDQIEAGVDIVSDGEMRRVNFILVATWDALR' A
#
# COMPACT_ATOMS: atom_id res chain seq x y z
N MET A 1 24.02 11.09 10.59
CA MET A 1 22.74 10.51 11.06
C MET A 1 22.90 10.18 12.53
N THR A 2 22.07 10.75 13.39
CA THR A 2 22.05 10.42 14.82
C THR A 2 21.47 9.01 14.97
N SER A 3 22.20 8.12 15.64
CA SER A 3 21.73 6.77 15.94
C SER A 3 20.56 6.84 16.94
N THR A 4 19.33 6.56 16.49
CA THR A 4 18.17 6.46 17.39
C THR A 4 18.37 5.27 18.34
N VAL A 5 18.33 5.53 19.66
CA VAL A 5 18.61 4.50 20.68
C VAL A 5 17.52 3.41 20.72
N LEU A 6 16.27 3.78 20.42
CA LEU A 6 15.12 2.88 20.33
C LEU A 6 14.33 3.18 19.04
N PRO A 7 14.68 2.57 17.89
CA PRO A 7 14.01 2.85 16.63
C PRO A 7 12.59 2.30 16.62
N THR A 8 11.69 3.05 16.01
CA THR A 8 10.29 2.70 15.79
C THR A 8 10.06 2.17 14.37
N THR A 9 9.12 1.25 14.24
CA THR A 9 8.71 0.71 12.95
C THR A 9 7.26 0.24 13.00
N VAL A 10 6.71 -0.06 11.83
CA VAL A 10 5.39 -0.65 11.65
C VAL A 10 5.50 -2.14 11.27
N ILE A 11 4.42 -2.89 11.42
CA ILE A 11 4.38 -4.30 11.03
C ILE A 11 3.49 -4.47 9.80
N GLY A 12 4.11 -4.49 8.62
CA GLY A 12 3.49 -4.89 7.36
C GLY A 12 2.42 -3.91 6.85
N SER A 13 1.19 -4.41 6.73
CA SER A 13 0.04 -3.76 6.11
C SER A 13 -0.36 -2.45 6.78
N TYR A 14 -0.70 -1.46 5.96
CA TYR A 14 -1.29 -0.20 6.41
C TYR A 14 -2.80 -0.17 6.14
N ALA A 15 -3.52 0.74 6.80
CA ALA A 15 -4.96 0.87 6.62
C ALA A 15 -5.28 1.25 5.16
N LEU A 16 -6.16 0.47 4.51
CA LEU A 16 -6.60 0.77 3.14
C LEU A 16 -7.52 1.99 3.17
N PRO A 17 -7.19 3.07 2.42
CA PRO A 17 -8.11 4.18 2.26
C PRO A 17 -9.45 3.74 1.65
N SER A 18 -10.53 4.42 1.99
CA SER A 18 -11.88 4.08 1.51
C SER A 18 -12.00 4.09 -0.02
N TRP A 19 -11.26 4.98 -0.69
CA TRP A 19 -11.24 5.04 -2.15
C TRP A 19 -10.54 3.81 -2.76
N LEU A 20 -9.54 3.23 -2.09
CA LEU A 20 -8.83 2.05 -2.57
C LEU A 20 -9.72 0.80 -2.50
N TRP A 21 -10.62 0.74 -1.52
CA TRP A 21 -11.68 -0.27 -1.46
C TRP A 21 -12.59 -0.22 -2.69
N LEU A 22 -13.02 0.97 -3.09
CA LEU A 22 -13.86 1.13 -4.29
C LEU A 22 -13.06 0.87 -5.58
N ALA A 23 -11.81 1.33 -5.63
CA ALA A 23 -10.94 1.13 -6.78
C ALA A 23 -10.66 -0.36 -7.01
N ARG A 24 -10.45 -1.14 -5.94
CA ARG A 24 -10.31 -2.61 -6.01
C ARG A 24 -11.45 -3.26 -6.80
N ASP A 25 -12.69 -2.87 -6.57
CA ASP A 25 -13.83 -3.42 -7.32
C ASP A 25 -13.77 -3.02 -8.81
N ALA A 26 -13.33 -1.80 -9.12
CA ALA A 26 -13.11 -1.37 -10.50
C ALA A 26 -11.96 -2.14 -11.17
N MET A 27 -10.88 -2.45 -10.46
CA MET A 27 -9.77 -3.26 -10.95
C MET A 27 -10.20 -4.70 -11.27
N VAL A 28 -10.90 -5.36 -10.34
CA VAL A 28 -11.36 -6.75 -10.51
C VAL A 28 -12.42 -6.87 -11.61
N THR A 29 -13.25 -5.84 -11.80
CA THR A 29 -14.26 -5.80 -12.88
C THR A 29 -13.70 -5.35 -14.23
N GLY A 30 -12.39 -5.12 -14.34
CA GLY A 30 -11.74 -4.71 -15.60
C GLY A 30 -12.08 -3.29 -16.05
N ARG A 31 -12.59 -2.45 -15.14
CA ARG A 31 -12.87 -1.02 -15.43
C ARG A 31 -11.61 -0.15 -15.36
N TYR A 32 -10.53 -0.67 -14.81
CA TYR A 32 -9.22 -0.02 -14.80
C TYR A 32 -8.27 -0.68 -15.79
N GLY A 33 -7.59 0.15 -16.59
CA GLY A 33 -6.45 -0.27 -17.40
C GLY A 33 -5.20 -0.50 -16.55
N PRO A 34 -4.14 -1.10 -17.13
CA PRO A 34 -2.89 -1.35 -16.41
C PRO A 34 -2.25 -0.09 -15.80
N THR A 35 -2.31 1.04 -16.50
CA THR A 35 -1.80 2.32 -16.01
C THR A 35 -2.61 2.85 -14.83
N ASP A 36 -3.95 2.78 -14.91
CA ASP A 36 -4.84 3.21 -13.81
C ASP A 36 -4.58 2.38 -12.55
N ILE A 37 -4.38 1.06 -12.70
CA ILE A 37 -4.01 0.17 -11.59
C ILE A 37 -2.67 0.60 -10.98
N ALA A 38 -1.65 0.81 -11.82
CA ALA A 38 -0.31 1.17 -11.36
C ALA A 38 -0.29 2.51 -10.62
N GLU A 39 -0.95 3.53 -11.16
CA GLU A 39 -1.11 4.85 -10.55
C GLU A 39 -1.83 4.75 -9.21
N THR A 40 -2.98 4.07 -9.17
CA THR A 40 -3.81 3.94 -7.96
C THR A 40 -3.05 3.26 -6.81
N LEU A 41 -2.25 2.23 -7.10
CA LEU A 41 -1.46 1.53 -6.08
C LEU A 41 -0.23 2.33 -5.65
N GLU A 42 0.37 3.10 -6.56
CA GLU A 42 1.46 4.03 -6.24
C GLU A 42 0.97 5.12 -5.28
N ASP A 43 -0.17 5.74 -5.58
CA ASP A 43 -0.75 6.78 -4.73
C ASP A 43 -1.12 6.25 -3.34
N ALA A 44 -1.65 5.03 -3.26
CA ALA A 44 -1.91 4.37 -1.98
C ALA A 44 -0.63 4.20 -1.16
N THR A 45 0.45 3.74 -1.79
CA THR A 45 1.76 3.59 -1.13
C THR A 45 2.32 4.93 -0.68
N ARG A 46 2.21 5.98 -1.50
CA ARG A 46 2.68 7.32 -1.15
C ARG A 46 1.96 7.87 0.07
N ILE A 47 0.66 7.67 0.18
CA ILE A 47 -0.12 8.08 1.37
C ILE A 47 0.36 7.31 2.60
N ALA A 48 0.48 5.98 2.53
CA ALA A 48 0.94 5.17 3.66
C ALA A 48 2.35 5.58 4.15
N LEU A 49 3.25 5.90 3.21
CA LEU A 49 4.59 6.40 3.53
C LEU A 49 4.53 7.80 4.16
N GLN A 50 3.74 8.70 3.59
CA GLN A 50 3.61 10.07 4.07
C GLN A 50 3.10 10.08 5.52
N ASP A 51 2.07 9.30 5.83
CA ASP A 51 1.51 9.21 7.18
C ASP A 51 2.56 8.71 8.20
N GLN A 52 3.39 7.73 7.83
CA GLN A 52 4.46 7.21 8.69
C GLN A 52 5.60 8.22 8.88
N ILE A 53 5.98 8.95 7.82
CA ILE A 53 7.00 10.01 7.87
C ILE A 53 6.52 11.16 8.76
N GLU A 54 5.28 11.60 8.59
CA GLU A 54 4.67 12.65 9.42
C GLU A 54 4.55 12.23 10.89
N ALA A 55 4.28 10.94 11.15
CA ALA A 55 4.27 10.37 12.48
C ALA A 55 5.67 10.20 13.11
N GLY A 56 6.74 10.39 12.34
CA GLY A 56 8.12 10.26 12.81
C GLY A 56 8.60 8.81 13.00
N VAL A 57 8.05 7.86 12.24
CA VAL A 57 8.50 6.45 12.26
C VAL A 57 9.92 6.35 11.69
N ASP A 58 10.84 5.70 12.41
CA ASP A 58 12.25 5.61 12.00
C ASP A 58 12.45 4.69 10.78
N ILE A 59 11.74 3.56 10.75
CA ILE A 59 11.81 2.56 9.68
C ILE A 59 10.40 2.34 9.14
N VAL A 60 10.13 2.89 7.97
CA VAL A 60 8.82 2.86 7.31
C VAL A 60 8.61 1.61 6.46
N SER A 61 7.36 1.28 6.17
CA SER A 61 6.91 0.24 5.24
C SER A 61 6.08 0.86 4.10
N ASP A 62 6.01 0.20 2.94
CA ASP A 62 5.14 0.60 1.82
C ASP A 62 3.64 0.31 2.08
N GLY A 63 3.33 -0.25 3.24
CA GLY A 63 1.99 -0.59 3.69
C GLY A 63 1.38 -1.79 2.97
N GLU A 64 2.17 -2.52 2.16
CA GLU A 64 1.72 -3.66 1.35
C GLU A 64 0.55 -3.35 0.40
N MET A 65 0.42 -2.09 -0.06
CA MET A 65 -0.71 -1.62 -0.87
C MET A 65 -0.89 -2.38 -2.19
N ARG A 66 0.18 -3.04 -2.68
CA ARG A 66 0.19 -3.84 -3.91
C ARG A 66 -0.20 -5.30 -3.70
N ARG A 67 -0.44 -5.75 -2.47
CA ARG A 67 -0.84 -7.12 -2.15
C ARG A 67 -2.35 -7.21 -1.93
N VAL A 68 -2.96 -8.28 -2.43
CA VAL A 68 -4.40 -8.53 -2.26
C VAL A 68 -4.70 -9.59 -1.21
N ASN A 69 -3.70 -10.41 -0.86
CA ASN A 69 -3.81 -11.44 0.15
C ASN A 69 -2.47 -11.65 0.85
N PHE A 70 -2.52 -12.03 2.13
CA PHE A 70 -1.34 -12.33 2.94
C PHE A 70 -0.74 -13.71 2.64
N ILE A 71 -1.58 -14.71 2.30
CA ILE A 71 -1.17 -16.11 2.10
C ILE A 71 -0.82 -16.39 0.64
N LEU A 72 -1.66 -15.94 -0.28
CA LEU A 72 -1.44 -16.11 -1.72
C LEU A 72 -0.62 -14.91 -2.23
N VAL A 73 0.44 -15.17 -3.00
CA VAL A 73 1.00 -14.17 -3.93
C VAL A 73 -0.01 -14.02 -5.07
N ALA A 74 -1.17 -13.44 -4.75
CA ALA A 74 -2.10 -12.94 -5.73
C ALA A 74 -1.68 -11.48 -5.98
N THR A 75 -0.85 -11.28 -7.00
CA THR A 75 -0.74 -9.95 -7.62
C THR A 75 -2.06 -9.64 -8.30
N TRP A 76 -2.36 -8.37 -8.56
CA TRP A 76 -3.62 -7.96 -9.20
C TRP A 76 -3.91 -8.67 -10.53
N ASP A 77 -2.85 -9.13 -11.23
CA ASP A 77 -2.98 -9.94 -12.44
C ASP A 77 -3.51 -11.36 -12.18
N ALA A 78 -3.35 -11.90 -10.97
CA ALA A 78 -3.81 -13.23 -10.57
C ALA A 78 -5.30 -13.28 -10.14
N LEU A 79 -5.99 -12.12 -10.10
CA LEU A 79 -7.42 -12.01 -9.78
C LEU A 79 -8.29 -11.80 -11.03
N ARG A 80 -7.70 -11.81 -12.22
CA ARG A 80 -8.42 -11.86 -13.49
C ARG A 80 -8.80 -13.30 -13.84
#